data_AF-A0A520HCT3-F1
#
_entry.id   AF-A0A520HCT3-F1
#
_cell.length_a   1.000
_cell.length_b   1.000
_cell.length_c   1.000
_cell.angle_alpha   90.00
_cell.angle_beta   90.00
_cell.angle_gamma   90.00
#
_symmetry.space_group_name_H-M   'P 1'
#
loop_
_entity.id
_entity.type
_entity.pdbx_description
1 polymer ?
#
loop_
_entity_poly.entity_id
_entity_poly.type
_entity_poly.pdbx_seq_one_letter_code
_entity_poly.pdbx_strand_id
1 'polypeptide(L)'
;MTDQDGPWGSRAARPGDWIGADRSAAQRVADYDWDDTILAGGAEIARIITGQETAISQTFWNHYLALPVSAHIRHRFDESYMAARVADSARYTLIKYAAPDREDWARMASRHVAESQQAGVPLQALLSSLSFAHSCTLRLIEEKLGAGSPRFRALADTVQRLALVEADVMASYLGTHDAKRARDERRGRSAQFSETIATSIAGTAALGNRIRVQAQGAARSTRGMIGKTSEVAAAAEESALAMREAAQTAAGLIRAIEDARTEVEAATEIATRASTQASTAVCMSETLSDHAKSIESILGLIRDIAGQTNLL
;
A
#
# COMPACT_ATOMS: atom_id res chain seq x y z
N MET A 1 22.20 -20.64 -31.31
CA MET A 1 21.57 -19.50 -30.61
C MET A 1 21.72 -18.31 -31.53
N THR A 2 20.71 -18.14 -32.37
CA THR A 2 20.76 -17.34 -33.61
C THR A 2 20.66 -15.85 -33.33
N ASP A 3 21.63 -15.12 -33.89
CA ASP A 3 21.57 -13.74 -34.38
C ASP A 3 20.15 -13.15 -34.47
N GLN A 4 19.89 -12.10 -33.69
CA GLN A 4 18.70 -11.24 -33.85
C GLN A 4 18.97 -9.75 -33.61
N ASP A 5 20.19 -9.27 -33.78
CA ASP A 5 20.43 -7.83 -33.85
C ASP A 5 20.78 -7.44 -35.30
N GLY A 6 19.73 -7.20 -36.10
CA GLY A 6 19.87 -6.60 -37.41
C GLY A 6 20.49 -5.19 -37.34
N PRO A 7 20.94 -4.60 -38.46
CA PRO A 7 21.72 -3.36 -38.51
C PRO A 7 20.99 -2.09 -38.01
N TRP A 8 19.74 -2.22 -37.58
CA TRP A 8 18.91 -1.17 -37.04
C TRP A 8 18.83 -1.36 -35.53
N GLY A 9 19.84 -0.84 -34.80
CA GLY A 9 19.84 -0.84 -33.34
C GLY A 9 18.47 -0.40 -32.80
N SER A 10 17.90 -1.20 -31.90
CA SER A 10 16.51 -1.18 -31.44
C SER A 10 16.16 0.04 -30.57
N ARG A 11 16.35 1.25 -31.11
CA ARG A 11 15.80 2.45 -30.51
C ARG A 11 14.29 2.41 -30.73
N ALA A 12 13.55 1.95 -29.73
CA ALA A 12 12.09 1.94 -29.74
C ALA A 12 11.57 3.34 -30.11
N ALA A 13 10.85 3.42 -31.24
CA ALA A 13 10.25 4.66 -31.71
C ALA A 13 9.33 5.22 -30.62
N ARG A 14 9.58 6.47 -30.20
CA ARG A 14 8.73 7.15 -29.22
C ARG A 14 7.52 7.75 -29.94
N PRO A 15 6.38 7.87 -29.25
CA PRO A 15 5.23 8.61 -29.78
C PRO A 15 5.66 10.01 -30.23
N GLY A 16 5.46 10.29 -31.51
CA GLY A 16 5.81 11.56 -32.15
C GLY A 16 7.18 11.63 -32.85
N ASP A 17 7.98 10.57 -32.84
CA ASP A 17 9.30 10.55 -33.53
C ASP A 17 9.18 10.77 -35.05
N TRP A 18 8.01 10.52 -35.65
CA TRP A 18 7.72 10.70 -37.07
C TRP A 18 7.36 12.13 -37.48
N ILE A 19 7.17 13.05 -36.52
CA ILE A 19 6.68 14.42 -36.79
C ILE A 19 7.78 15.32 -37.37
N GLY A 20 9.05 14.96 -37.15
CA GLY A 20 10.19 15.81 -37.45
C GLY A 20 10.37 16.96 -36.45
N ALA A 21 11.16 17.96 -36.82
CA ALA A 21 11.36 19.17 -36.02
C ALA A 21 10.11 20.07 -36.03
N ASP A 22 10.03 20.97 -35.06
CA ASP A 22 9.04 22.06 -35.10
C ASP A 22 9.35 22.98 -36.29
N ARG A 23 8.40 23.10 -37.21
CA ARG A 23 8.55 23.76 -38.51
C ARG A 23 7.46 24.81 -38.67
N SER A 24 7.88 26.03 -39.03
CA SER A 24 6.99 27.12 -39.42
C SER A 24 6.21 26.78 -40.70
N ALA A 25 5.12 27.50 -40.97
CA ALA A 25 4.36 27.37 -42.22
C ALA A 25 5.26 27.55 -43.45
N ALA A 26 6.13 28.55 -43.44
CA ALA A 26 7.09 28.80 -44.51
C ALA A 26 8.08 27.64 -44.71
N GLN A 27 8.60 27.06 -43.62
CA GLN A 27 9.48 25.89 -43.71
C GLN A 27 8.77 24.68 -44.29
N ARG A 28 7.52 24.44 -43.87
CA ARG A 28 6.71 23.35 -44.41
C ARG A 28 6.41 23.54 -45.89
N VAL A 29 6.11 24.76 -46.34
CA VAL A 29 5.94 25.03 -47.77
C VAL A 29 7.24 24.78 -48.52
N ALA A 30 8.37 25.25 -47.99
CA ALA A 30 9.69 25.08 -48.61
C ALA A 30 10.08 23.61 -48.80
N ASP A 31 9.71 22.71 -47.87
CA ASP A 31 9.94 21.26 -48.00
C ASP A 31 9.28 20.67 -49.26
N TYR A 32 8.21 21.30 -49.76
CA TYR A 32 7.48 20.88 -50.96
C TYR A 32 7.69 21.84 -52.13
N ASP A 33 8.43 22.94 -51.99
CA ASP A 33 8.62 23.99 -53.03
C ASP A 33 9.97 23.88 -53.75
N TRP A 34 10.37 22.67 -54.19
CA TRP A 34 11.70 22.41 -54.79
C TRP A 34 12.00 23.16 -56.09
N ASP A 35 11.02 23.83 -56.68
CA ASP A 35 11.12 24.61 -57.92
C ASP A 35 10.67 26.07 -57.76
N ASP A 36 10.44 26.54 -56.53
CA ASP A 36 10.01 27.91 -56.20
C ASP A 36 8.72 28.37 -56.94
N THR A 37 7.81 27.44 -57.24
CA THR A 37 6.58 27.73 -58.00
C THR A 37 5.30 27.80 -57.16
N ILE A 38 5.30 27.26 -55.94
CA ILE A 38 4.08 27.13 -55.14
C ILE A 38 3.43 28.48 -54.85
N LEU A 39 4.21 29.51 -54.49
CA LEU A 39 3.65 30.82 -54.15
C LEU A 39 3.01 31.51 -55.36
N ALA A 40 3.68 31.46 -56.52
CA ALA A 40 3.16 32.04 -57.75
C ALA A 40 1.92 31.28 -58.26
N GLY A 41 1.95 29.94 -58.23
CA GLY A 41 0.82 29.09 -58.57
C GLY A 41 -0.37 29.31 -57.63
N GLY A 42 -0.11 29.42 -56.32
CA GLY A 42 -1.11 29.70 -55.29
C GLY A 42 -1.80 31.05 -55.52
N ALA A 43 -1.04 32.11 -55.78
CA ALA A 43 -1.61 33.43 -56.09
C ALA A 43 -2.47 33.43 -57.36
N GLU A 44 -2.13 32.62 -58.37
CA GLU A 44 -2.98 32.44 -59.55
C GLU A 44 -4.25 31.65 -59.24
N ILE A 45 -4.15 30.56 -58.49
CA ILE A 45 -5.31 29.77 -58.05
C ILE A 45 -6.26 30.67 -57.25
N ALA A 46 -5.75 31.45 -56.30
CA ALA A 46 -6.53 32.38 -55.49
C ALA A 46 -7.35 33.36 -56.36
N ARG A 47 -6.74 33.91 -57.42
CA ARG A 47 -7.46 34.77 -58.39
C ARG A 47 -8.53 34.02 -59.18
N ILE A 48 -8.24 32.80 -59.63
CA ILE A 48 -9.17 31.98 -60.41
C ILE A 48 -10.41 31.61 -59.60
N ILE A 49 -10.23 31.24 -58.33
CA ILE A 49 -11.32 30.80 -57.44
C ILE A 49 -12.04 31.95 -56.75
N THR A 50 -11.60 33.20 -56.96
CA THR A 50 -12.23 34.37 -56.33
C THR A 50 -13.72 34.41 -56.69
N GLY A 51 -14.58 34.46 -55.67
CA GLY A 51 -16.04 34.40 -55.81
C GLY A 51 -16.64 32.98 -55.87
N GLN A 52 -15.81 31.93 -55.82
CA GLN A 52 -16.23 30.51 -55.78
C GLN A 52 -15.90 29.82 -54.45
N GLU A 53 -15.31 30.53 -53.49
CA GLU A 53 -14.83 29.99 -52.21
C GLU A 53 -15.96 29.40 -51.37
N THR A 54 -17.12 30.06 -51.39
CA THR A 54 -18.35 29.60 -50.73
C THR A 54 -18.83 28.29 -51.34
N ALA A 55 -18.81 28.16 -52.68
CA ALA A 55 -19.23 26.93 -53.36
C ALA A 55 -18.28 25.75 -53.08
N ILE A 56 -16.97 25.99 -53.08
CA ILE A 56 -15.95 25.00 -52.71
C ILE A 56 -16.16 24.55 -51.25
N SER A 57 -16.42 25.50 -50.35
CA SER A 57 -16.61 25.22 -48.93
C SER A 57 -17.92 24.49 -48.65
N GLN A 58 -19.00 24.82 -49.35
CA GLN A 58 -20.24 24.07 -49.27
C GLN A 58 -20.05 22.62 -49.75
N THR A 59 -19.27 22.42 -50.82
CA THR A 59 -18.93 21.10 -51.34
C THR A 59 -18.18 20.28 -50.31
N PHE A 60 -17.22 20.89 -49.60
CA PHE A 60 -16.54 20.27 -48.46
C PHE A 60 -17.53 19.83 -47.37
N TRP A 61 -18.37 20.75 -46.86
CA TRP A 61 -19.26 20.45 -45.73
C TRP A 61 -20.35 19.43 -46.10
N ASN A 62 -20.89 19.50 -47.30
CA ASN A 62 -21.86 18.51 -47.79
C ASN A 62 -21.25 17.11 -47.84
N HIS A 63 -20.02 16.98 -48.34
CA HIS A 63 -19.31 15.70 -48.36
C HIS A 63 -18.97 15.23 -46.94
N TYR A 64 -18.39 16.12 -46.13
CA TYR A 64 -17.97 15.83 -44.75
C TYR A 64 -19.14 15.33 -43.90
N LEU A 65 -20.31 15.97 -43.99
CA LEU A 65 -21.50 15.54 -43.26
C LEU A 65 -22.18 14.32 -43.90
N ALA A 66 -22.02 14.05 -45.19
CA ALA A 66 -22.57 12.85 -45.82
C ALA A 66 -21.87 11.55 -45.36
N LEU A 67 -20.61 11.64 -44.89
CA LEU A 67 -19.86 10.48 -44.40
C LEU A 67 -20.58 9.79 -43.21
N PRO A 68 -20.57 8.45 -43.12
CA PRO A 68 -21.17 7.74 -41.98
C PRO A 68 -20.54 8.11 -40.63
N VAL A 69 -19.22 8.35 -40.61
CA VAL A 69 -18.47 8.67 -39.39
C VAL A 69 -18.76 10.06 -38.82
N SER A 70 -19.45 10.92 -39.57
CA SER A 70 -19.91 12.24 -39.10
C SER A 70 -21.42 12.28 -38.84
N ALA A 71 -22.12 11.14 -38.94
CA ALA A 71 -23.57 11.10 -38.77
C ALA A 71 -24.02 11.63 -37.40
N HIS A 72 -23.24 11.35 -36.34
CA HIS A 72 -23.54 11.77 -34.98
C HIS A 72 -23.45 13.27 -34.75
N ILE A 73 -22.81 14.05 -35.64
CA ILE A 73 -22.69 15.51 -35.48
C ILE A 73 -23.66 16.31 -36.34
N ARG A 74 -24.35 15.69 -37.30
CA ARG A 74 -25.26 16.37 -38.24
C ARG A 74 -26.32 17.22 -37.55
N HIS A 75 -26.87 16.73 -36.44
CA HIS A 75 -27.90 17.44 -35.67
C HIS A 75 -27.44 18.80 -35.11
N ARG A 76 -26.12 19.05 -35.06
CA ARG A 76 -25.53 20.32 -34.60
C ARG A 76 -25.43 21.36 -35.71
N PHE A 77 -25.69 20.98 -36.96
CA PHE A 77 -25.59 21.84 -38.14
C PHE A 77 -26.97 22.30 -38.58
N ASP A 78 -27.53 23.26 -37.84
CA ASP A 78 -28.66 24.05 -38.37
C ASP A 78 -28.18 24.97 -39.52
N GLU A 79 -29.14 25.60 -40.20
CA GLU A 79 -28.87 26.45 -41.37
C GLU A 79 -27.92 27.62 -41.05
N SER A 80 -28.09 28.25 -39.88
CA SER A 80 -27.27 29.40 -39.46
C SER A 80 -25.85 28.98 -39.12
N TYR A 81 -25.70 27.87 -38.42
CA TYR A 81 -24.41 27.30 -38.07
C TYR A 81 -23.67 26.80 -39.30
N MET A 82 -24.38 26.12 -40.22
CA MET A 82 -23.81 25.71 -41.50
C MET A 82 -23.31 26.91 -42.30
N ALA A 83 -24.11 27.97 -42.44
CA ALA A 83 -23.70 29.18 -43.14
C ALA A 83 -22.44 29.82 -42.54
N ALA A 84 -22.34 29.89 -41.21
CA ALA A 84 -21.16 30.39 -40.52
C ALA A 84 -19.92 29.51 -40.77
N ARG A 85 -20.08 28.18 -40.75
CA ARG A 85 -18.99 27.23 -41.03
C ARG A 85 -18.51 27.30 -42.47
N VAL A 86 -19.43 27.45 -43.41
CA VAL A 86 -19.11 27.65 -44.83
C VAL A 86 -18.36 28.96 -45.04
N ALA A 87 -18.77 30.05 -44.40
CA ALA A 87 -18.06 31.33 -44.47
C ALA A 87 -16.62 31.26 -43.90
N ASP A 88 -16.43 30.59 -42.76
CA ASP A 88 -15.08 30.40 -42.20
C ASP A 88 -14.19 29.53 -43.12
N SER A 89 -14.75 28.44 -43.66
CA SER A 89 -14.07 27.57 -44.62
C SER A 89 -13.78 28.25 -45.97
N ALA A 90 -14.59 29.22 -46.38
CA ALA A 90 -14.37 30.01 -47.59
C ALA A 90 -13.15 30.91 -47.42
N ARG A 91 -13.04 31.57 -46.27
CA ARG A 91 -11.83 32.34 -45.90
C ARG A 91 -10.59 31.44 -45.86
N TYR A 92 -10.71 30.25 -45.26
CA TYR A 92 -9.63 29.27 -45.22
C TYR A 92 -9.17 28.86 -46.62
N THR A 93 -10.13 28.58 -47.52
CA THR A 93 -9.87 28.19 -48.92
C THR A 93 -9.05 29.26 -49.64
N LEU A 94 -9.40 30.54 -49.47
CA LEU A 94 -8.67 31.63 -50.11
C LEU A 94 -7.26 31.78 -49.54
N ILE A 95 -7.12 31.81 -48.21
CA ILE A 95 -5.83 32.00 -47.52
C ILE A 95 -4.85 30.88 -47.87
N LYS A 96 -5.32 29.63 -47.98
CA LYS A 96 -4.51 28.47 -48.39
C LYS A 96 -3.75 28.71 -49.69
N TYR A 97 -4.36 29.37 -50.66
CA TYR A 97 -3.72 29.64 -51.95
C TYR A 97 -3.01 30.99 -51.98
N ALA A 98 -3.58 32.02 -51.33
CA ALA A 98 -3.03 33.37 -51.37
C ALA A 98 -1.76 33.54 -50.51
N ALA A 99 -1.65 32.80 -49.40
CA ALA A 99 -0.61 32.98 -48.41
C ALA A 99 -0.27 31.68 -47.63
N PRO A 100 0.09 30.58 -48.32
CA PRO A 100 0.38 29.28 -47.69
C PRO A 100 1.63 29.28 -46.79
N ASP A 101 2.54 30.23 -46.97
CA ASP A 101 3.75 30.40 -46.16
C ASP A 101 3.50 31.09 -44.81
N ARG A 102 2.28 31.59 -44.58
CA ARG A 102 1.94 32.34 -43.39
C ARG A 102 1.41 31.45 -42.28
N GLU A 103 1.85 31.74 -41.06
CA GLU A 103 1.40 31.03 -39.85
C GLU A 103 -0.11 31.08 -39.64
N ASP A 104 -0.77 32.14 -40.12
CA ASP A 104 -2.22 32.29 -40.02
C ASP A 104 -2.95 31.11 -40.67
N TRP A 105 -2.50 30.66 -41.84
CA TRP A 105 -3.04 29.49 -42.52
C TRP A 105 -2.81 28.21 -41.71
N ALA A 106 -1.57 27.97 -41.26
CA ALA A 106 -1.23 26.78 -40.48
C ALA A 106 -2.02 26.70 -39.16
N ARG A 107 -2.27 27.84 -38.51
CA ARG A 107 -3.12 27.92 -37.30
C ARG A 107 -4.58 27.60 -37.62
N MET A 108 -5.11 28.03 -38.77
CA MET A 108 -6.47 27.66 -39.18
C MET A 108 -6.58 26.16 -39.47
N ALA A 109 -5.62 25.58 -40.18
CA ALA A 109 -5.58 24.14 -40.44
C ALA A 109 -5.51 23.33 -39.13
N SER A 110 -4.64 23.77 -38.20
CA SER A 110 -4.54 23.19 -36.85
C SER A 110 -5.84 23.28 -36.06
N ARG A 111 -6.57 24.40 -36.16
CA ARG A 111 -7.88 24.57 -35.52
C ARG A 111 -8.92 23.60 -36.09
N HIS A 112 -8.98 23.44 -37.42
CA HIS A 112 -9.93 22.51 -38.04
C HIS A 112 -9.73 21.06 -37.59
N VAL A 113 -8.48 20.61 -37.50
CA VAL A 113 -8.21 19.25 -37.02
C VAL A 113 -8.52 19.10 -35.53
N ALA A 114 -8.27 20.13 -34.71
CA ALA A 114 -8.63 20.13 -33.30
C ALA A 114 -10.15 20.05 -33.09
N GLU A 115 -10.93 20.83 -33.84
CA GLU A 115 -12.40 20.79 -33.81
C GLU A 115 -12.93 19.42 -34.26
N SER A 116 -12.37 18.84 -35.33
CA SER A 116 -12.74 17.51 -35.81
C SER A 116 -12.48 16.44 -34.74
N GLN A 117 -11.34 16.48 -34.05
CA GLN A 117 -11.01 15.56 -32.95
C GLN A 117 -11.97 15.71 -31.77
N GLN A 118 -12.26 16.96 -31.35
CA GLN A 118 -13.22 17.23 -30.26
C GLN A 118 -14.62 16.73 -30.61
N ALA A 119 -14.99 16.77 -31.89
CA ALA A 119 -16.24 16.23 -32.40
C ALA A 119 -16.23 14.69 -32.55
N GLY A 120 -15.10 14.02 -32.32
CA GLY A 120 -14.95 12.58 -32.48
C GLY A 120 -14.89 12.12 -33.94
N VAL A 121 -14.50 13.00 -34.86
CA VAL A 121 -14.36 12.68 -36.29
C VAL A 121 -12.88 12.48 -36.62
N PRO A 122 -12.49 11.31 -37.19
CA PRO A 122 -11.09 10.98 -37.43
C PRO A 122 -10.46 11.85 -38.51
N LEU A 123 -9.13 12.03 -38.45
CA LEU A 123 -8.34 12.77 -39.44
C LEU A 123 -8.62 12.32 -40.87
N GLN A 124 -8.77 11.01 -41.09
CA GLN A 124 -9.07 10.43 -42.40
C GLN A 124 -10.32 11.06 -43.04
N ALA A 125 -11.38 11.28 -42.27
CA ALA A 125 -12.63 11.83 -42.78
C ALA A 125 -12.50 13.32 -43.13
N LEU A 126 -11.69 14.05 -42.36
CA LEU A 126 -11.33 15.43 -42.67
C LEU A 126 -10.52 15.50 -43.98
N LEU A 127 -9.46 14.69 -44.10
CA LEU A 127 -8.60 14.65 -45.28
C LEU A 127 -9.33 14.18 -46.55
N SER A 128 -10.24 13.20 -46.45
CA SER A 128 -11.03 12.77 -47.61
C SER A 128 -11.98 13.87 -48.09
N SER A 129 -12.55 14.63 -47.16
CA SER A 129 -13.43 15.76 -47.48
C SER A 129 -12.66 16.93 -48.11
N LEU A 130 -11.44 17.21 -47.61
CA LEU A 130 -10.53 18.19 -48.23
C LEU A 130 -10.12 17.77 -49.63
N SER A 131 -9.78 16.49 -49.83
CA SER A 131 -9.48 15.93 -51.16
C SER A 131 -10.65 16.11 -52.13
N PHE A 132 -11.89 15.86 -51.69
CA PHE A 132 -13.09 16.10 -52.49
C PHE A 132 -13.25 17.59 -52.88
N ALA A 133 -12.98 18.51 -51.95
CA ALA A 133 -12.98 19.95 -52.21
C ALA A 133 -11.84 20.37 -53.16
N HIS A 134 -10.67 19.73 -53.10
CA HIS A 134 -9.59 19.93 -54.06
C HIS A 134 -10.00 19.49 -55.47
N SER A 135 -10.71 18.36 -55.63
CA SER A 135 -11.27 17.97 -56.93
C SER A 135 -12.24 19.02 -57.48
N CYS A 136 -13.07 19.63 -56.62
CA CYS A 136 -13.92 20.76 -57.03
C CYS A 136 -13.11 21.97 -57.49
N THR A 137 -12.04 22.29 -56.76
CA THR A 137 -11.13 23.39 -57.10
C THR A 137 -10.46 23.16 -58.46
N LEU A 138 -9.99 21.93 -58.73
CA LEU A 138 -9.39 21.57 -60.01
C LEU A 138 -10.37 21.71 -61.18
N ARG A 139 -11.62 21.26 -61.03
CA ARG A 139 -12.64 21.45 -62.08
C ARG A 139 -12.86 22.93 -62.39
N LEU A 140 -12.96 23.79 -61.37
CA LEU A 140 -13.12 25.24 -61.57
C LEU A 140 -11.93 25.86 -62.31
N ILE A 141 -10.71 25.40 -62.02
CA ILE A 141 -9.51 25.86 -62.72
C ILE A 141 -9.55 25.42 -64.19
N GLU A 142 -9.91 24.16 -64.47
CA GLU A 142 -10.03 23.64 -65.83
C GLU A 142 -11.11 24.38 -66.64
N GLU A 143 -12.28 24.61 -66.03
CA GLU A 143 -13.38 25.36 -66.64
C GLU A 143 -12.97 26.80 -67.01
N LYS A 144 -12.13 27.44 -66.19
CA LYS A 144 -11.65 28.82 -66.42
C LYS A 144 -10.52 28.91 -67.44
N LEU A 145 -9.63 27.91 -67.49
CA LEU A 145 -8.49 27.90 -68.39
C LEU A 145 -8.77 27.25 -69.74
N GLY A 146 -9.86 26.48 -69.84
CA GLY A 146 -10.20 25.67 -71.01
C GLY A 146 -9.54 24.28 -70.98
N ALA A 147 -10.27 23.30 -71.51
CA ALA A 147 -9.82 21.91 -71.58
C ALA A 147 -8.48 21.78 -72.33
N GLY A 148 -7.55 21.01 -71.76
CA GLY A 148 -6.24 20.76 -72.35
C GLY A 148 -5.21 21.87 -72.15
N SER A 149 -5.51 22.91 -71.38
CA SER A 149 -4.54 23.99 -71.08
C SER A 149 -3.29 23.43 -70.40
N PRO A 150 -2.07 23.67 -70.93
CA PRO A 150 -0.83 23.31 -70.23
C PRO A 150 -0.71 23.96 -68.85
N ARG A 151 -1.35 25.13 -68.67
CA ARG A 151 -1.36 25.85 -67.40
C ARG A 151 -2.16 25.12 -66.32
N PHE A 152 -3.21 24.39 -66.70
CA PHE A 152 -3.98 23.55 -65.77
C PHE A 152 -3.07 22.54 -65.06
N ARG A 153 -2.16 21.87 -65.78
CA ARG A 153 -1.24 20.90 -65.18
C ARG A 153 -0.33 21.52 -64.11
N ALA A 154 0.19 22.72 -64.37
CA ALA A 154 1.02 23.44 -63.41
C ALA A 154 0.24 23.82 -62.14
N LEU A 155 -0.98 24.34 -62.30
CA LEU A 155 -1.81 24.69 -61.14
C LEU A 155 -2.31 23.46 -60.38
N ALA A 156 -2.57 22.34 -61.09
CA ALA A 156 -2.95 21.08 -60.46
C ALA A 156 -1.82 20.52 -59.58
N ASP A 157 -0.58 20.61 -60.04
CA ASP A 157 0.61 20.27 -59.23
C ASP A 157 0.70 21.15 -57.98
N THR A 158 0.49 22.46 -58.10
CA THR A 158 0.45 23.37 -56.93
C THR A 158 -0.67 23.00 -55.95
N VAL A 159 -1.88 22.67 -56.43
CA VAL A 159 -3.00 22.20 -55.58
C VAL A 159 -2.61 20.92 -54.84
N GLN A 160 -2.00 19.95 -55.52
CA GLN A 160 -1.56 18.69 -54.92
C GLN A 160 -0.51 18.92 -53.83
N ARG A 161 0.53 19.72 -54.12
CA ARG A 161 1.61 20.01 -53.17
C ARG A 161 1.09 20.73 -51.94
N LEU A 162 0.25 21.76 -52.11
CA LEU A 162 -0.40 22.44 -50.99
C LEU A 162 -1.35 21.52 -50.20
N ALA A 163 -2.03 20.56 -50.84
CA ALA A 163 -2.83 19.56 -50.14
C ALA A 163 -1.96 18.63 -49.26
N LEU A 164 -0.74 18.30 -49.69
CA LEU A 164 0.21 17.54 -48.86
C LEU A 164 0.75 18.37 -47.70
N VAL A 165 1.06 19.66 -47.92
CA VAL A 165 1.45 20.58 -46.83
C VAL A 165 0.30 20.71 -45.81
N GLU A 166 -0.94 20.84 -46.27
CA GLU A 166 -2.14 20.88 -45.42
C GLU A 166 -2.25 19.60 -44.55
N ALA A 167 -2.05 18.43 -45.15
CA ALA A 167 -2.05 17.16 -44.43
C ALA A 167 -0.88 17.05 -43.44
N ASP A 168 0.33 17.50 -43.78
CA ASP A 168 1.49 17.52 -42.89
C ASP A 168 1.24 18.42 -41.67
N VAL A 169 0.69 19.63 -41.87
CA VAL A 169 0.32 20.54 -40.76
C VAL A 169 -0.66 19.85 -39.81
N MET A 170 -1.74 19.27 -40.34
CA MET A 170 -2.76 18.62 -39.52
C MET A 170 -2.22 17.38 -38.79
N ALA A 171 -1.44 16.54 -39.48
CA ALA A 171 -0.85 15.34 -38.88
C ALA A 171 0.19 15.70 -37.81
N SER A 172 1.05 16.69 -38.08
CA SER A 172 2.03 17.21 -37.12
C SER A 172 1.36 17.77 -35.87
N TYR A 173 0.26 18.52 -36.02
CA TYR A 173 -0.52 19.03 -34.88
C TYR A 173 -1.04 17.89 -34.01
N LEU A 174 -1.63 16.85 -34.60
CA LEU A 174 -2.14 15.70 -33.85
C LEU A 174 -1.02 14.92 -33.18
N GLY A 175 0.07 14.66 -33.89
CA GLY A 175 1.22 13.96 -33.34
C GLY A 175 1.82 14.69 -32.14
N THR A 176 1.98 16.02 -32.21
CA THR A 176 2.53 16.81 -31.11
C THR A 176 1.58 16.83 -29.91
N HIS A 177 0.28 16.95 -30.17
CA HIS A 177 -0.75 16.90 -29.14
C HIS A 177 -0.79 15.52 -28.44
N ASP A 178 -0.75 14.42 -29.18
CA ASP A 178 -0.72 13.06 -28.62
C ASP A 178 0.57 12.77 -27.86
N ALA A 179 1.72 13.20 -28.40
CA ALA A 179 3.00 13.07 -27.72
C ALA A 179 3.03 13.86 -26.40
N LYS A 180 2.44 15.06 -26.37
CA LYS A 180 2.28 15.87 -25.15
C LYS A 180 1.37 15.17 -24.15
N ARG A 181 0.18 14.72 -24.57
CA ARG A 181 -0.75 13.98 -23.71
C ARG A 181 -0.11 12.74 -23.09
N ALA A 182 0.60 11.94 -23.89
CA ALA A 182 1.31 10.77 -23.39
C ALA A 182 2.44 11.12 -22.39
N ARG A 183 3.11 12.26 -22.57
CA ARG A 183 4.11 12.77 -21.61
C ARG A 183 3.45 13.21 -20.30
N ASP A 184 2.34 13.92 -20.39
CA ASP A 184 1.59 14.43 -19.23
C ASP A 184 0.98 13.27 -18.42
N GLU A 185 0.39 12.27 -19.09
CA GLU A 185 -0.11 11.04 -18.45
C GLU A 185 1.00 10.28 -17.72
N ARG A 186 2.16 10.09 -18.35
CA ARG A 186 3.33 9.46 -17.70
C ARG A 186 3.78 10.26 -16.48
N ARG A 187 3.85 11.58 -16.59
CA ARG A 187 4.25 12.46 -15.48
C ARG A 187 3.25 12.37 -14.32
N GLY A 188 1.95 12.37 -14.60
CA GLY A 188 0.89 12.21 -13.61
C GLY A 188 0.97 10.86 -12.89
N ARG A 189 1.17 9.76 -13.64
CA ARG A 189 1.36 8.42 -13.05
C ARG A 189 2.60 8.32 -12.17
N SER A 190 3.72 8.89 -12.60
CA SER A 190 4.94 8.95 -11.78
C SER A 190 4.73 9.75 -10.49
N ALA A 191 4.05 10.89 -10.56
CA ALA A 191 3.74 11.68 -9.37
C ALA A 191 2.84 10.91 -8.38
N GLN A 192 1.78 10.26 -8.88
CA GLN A 192 0.90 9.43 -8.05
C GLN A 192 1.65 8.25 -7.41
N PHE A 193 2.53 7.61 -8.15
CA PHE A 193 3.37 6.53 -7.64
C PHE A 193 4.28 7.03 -6.50
N SER A 194 4.99 8.14 -6.71
CA SER A 194 5.85 8.75 -5.68
C SER A 194 5.08 9.09 -4.40
N GLU A 195 3.89 9.66 -4.53
CA GLU A 195 3.03 9.99 -3.39
C GLU A 195 2.58 8.73 -2.61
N THR A 196 2.20 7.69 -3.34
CA THR A 196 1.78 6.41 -2.76
C THR A 196 2.92 5.77 -1.97
N ILE A 197 4.14 5.78 -2.51
CA ILE A 197 5.33 5.26 -1.85
C ILE A 197 5.66 6.08 -0.60
N ALA A 198 5.63 7.42 -0.68
CA ALA A 198 5.89 8.29 0.46
C ALA A 198 4.90 8.02 1.61
N THR A 199 3.61 7.91 1.28
CA THR A 199 2.56 7.57 2.25
C THR A 199 2.77 6.19 2.88
N SER A 200 3.13 5.18 2.08
CA SER A 200 3.40 3.82 2.56
C SER A 200 4.62 3.75 3.49
N ILE A 201 5.70 4.46 3.14
CA ILE A 201 6.91 4.58 3.98
C ILE A 201 6.57 5.27 5.30
N ALA A 202 5.83 6.39 5.26
CA ALA A 202 5.40 7.10 6.46
C ALA A 202 4.52 6.22 7.36
N GLY A 203 3.59 5.45 6.77
CA GLY A 203 2.76 4.48 7.48
C GLY A 203 3.58 3.37 8.13
N THR A 204 4.57 2.84 7.43
CA THR A 204 5.49 1.81 7.94
C THR A 204 6.35 2.33 9.09
N ALA A 205 6.88 3.56 8.97
CA ALA A 205 7.66 4.20 10.03
C ALA A 205 6.80 4.43 11.29
N ALA A 206 5.56 4.89 11.13
CA ALA A 206 4.62 5.05 12.23
C ALA A 206 4.28 3.71 12.91
N LEU A 207 4.07 2.65 12.12
CA LEU A 207 3.86 1.30 12.65
C LEU A 207 5.09 0.79 13.41
N GLY A 208 6.29 0.95 12.85
CA GLY A 208 7.54 0.58 13.50
C GLY A 208 7.73 1.28 14.85
N ASN A 209 7.40 2.58 14.92
CA ASN A 209 7.45 3.31 16.19
C ASN A 209 6.46 2.76 17.23
N ARG A 210 5.23 2.40 16.81
CA ARG A 210 4.25 1.77 17.72
C ARG A 210 4.74 0.43 18.25
N ILE A 211 5.27 -0.43 17.38
CA ILE A 211 5.84 -1.73 17.76
C ILE A 211 6.98 -1.54 18.78
N ARG A 212 7.87 -0.57 18.54
CA ARG A 212 8.97 -0.25 19.47
C ARG A 212 8.45 0.16 20.84
N VAL A 213 7.45 1.04 20.90
CA VAL A 213 6.82 1.46 22.17
C VAL A 213 6.17 0.28 22.89
N GLN A 214 5.45 -0.58 22.17
CA GLN A 214 4.81 -1.77 22.74
C GLN A 214 5.84 -2.77 23.28
N ALA A 215 6.93 -3.01 22.53
CA ALA A 215 8.04 -3.86 22.98
C ALA A 215 8.71 -3.30 24.25
N GLN A 216 8.90 -1.99 24.35
CA GLN A 216 9.41 -1.34 25.57
C GLN A 216 8.44 -1.50 26.76
N GLY A 217 7.14 -1.44 26.51
CA GLY A 217 6.09 -1.71 27.52
C GLY A 217 6.16 -3.16 28.02
N ALA A 218 6.17 -4.13 27.10
CA ALA A 218 6.29 -5.55 27.42
C ALA A 218 7.56 -5.85 28.21
N ALA A 219 8.71 -5.33 27.77
CA ALA A 219 9.99 -5.53 28.46
C ALA A 219 10.01 -4.95 29.89
N ARG A 220 9.30 -3.85 30.15
CA ARG A 220 9.13 -3.31 31.50
C ARG A 220 8.25 -4.22 32.36
N SER A 221 7.14 -4.69 31.81
CA SER A 221 6.24 -5.61 32.51
C SER A 221 6.95 -6.91 32.89
N THR A 222 7.68 -7.52 31.95
CA THR A 222 8.47 -8.74 32.21
C THR A 222 9.50 -8.52 33.31
N ARG A 223 10.23 -7.40 33.31
CA ARG A 223 11.17 -7.07 34.39
C ARG A 223 10.48 -6.90 35.74
N GLY A 224 9.30 -6.27 35.77
CA GLY A 224 8.48 -6.16 36.97
C GLY A 224 8.04 -7.52 37.50
N MET A 225 7.57 -8.41 36.61
CA MET A 225 7.23 -9.80 36.97
C MET A 225 8.45 -10.56 37.51
N ILE A 226 9.61 -10.47 36.86
CA ILE A 226 10.85 -11.11 37.36
C ILE A 226 11.18 -10.62 38.77
N GLY A 227 11.11 -9.31 39.01
CA GLY A 227 11.36 -8.75 40.35
C GLY A 227 10.40 -9.31 41.41
N LYS A 228 9.10 -9.39 41.09
CA LYS A 228 8.11 -9.96 42.01
C LYS A 228 8.28 -11.46 42.22
N THR A 229 8.61 -12.21 41.17
CA THR A 229 8.92 -13.64 41.30
C THR A 229 10.16 -13.87 42.16
N SER A 230 11.19 -13.01 42.04
CA SER A 230 12.37 -13.06 42.92
C SER A 230 12.03 -12.73 44.37
N GLU A 231 11.16 -11.74 44.64
CA GLU A 231 10.66 -11.47 45.99
C GLU A 231 9.91 -12.69 46.58
N VAL A 232 9.01 -13.29 45.79
CA VAL A 232 8.27 -14.50 46.21
C VAL A 232 9.22 -15.67 46.45
N ALA A 233 10.22 -15.86 45.60
CA ALA A 233 11.22 -16.92 45.77
C ALA A 233 12.03 -16.72 47.06
N ALA A 234 12.48 -15.49 47.34
CA ALA A 234 13.18 -15.16 48.59
C ALA A 234 12.30 -15.42 49.82
N ALA A 235 11.03 -14.99 49.79
CA ALA A 235 10.08 -15.25 50.87
C ALA A 235 9.80 -16.75 51.07
N ALA A 236 9.75 -17.52 49.98
CA ALA A 236 9.61 -18.98 50.05
C ALA A 236 10.86 -19.65 50.65
N GLU A 237 12.05 -19.14 50.34
CA GLU A 237 13.32 -19.63 50.89
C GLU A 237 13.43 -19.34 52.40
N GLU A 238 13.04 -18.14 52.83
CA GLU A 238 12.92 -17.77 54.25
C GLU A 238 11.89 -18.66 54.98
N SER A 239 10.72 -18.88 54.36
CA SER A 239 9.70 -19.77 54.90
C SER A 239 10.22 -21.20 55.05
N ALA A 240 10.96 -21.72 54.06
CA ALA A 240 11.55 -23.05 54.12
C ALA A 240 12.60 -23.18 55.23
N LEU A 241 13.43 -22.14 55.44
CA LEU A 241 14.38 -22.09 56.55
C LEU A 241 13.68 -22.09 57.92
N ALA A 242 12.66 -21.24 58.09
CA ALA A 242 11.87 -21.19 59.32
C ALA A 242 11.17 -22.53 59.61
N MET A 243 10.62 -23.19 58.58
CA MET A 243 10.04 -24.52 58.71
C MET A 243 11.08 -25.58 59.12
N ARG A 244 12.31 -25.50 58.59
CA ARG A 244 13.41 -26.40 58.96
C ARG A 244 13.85 -26.19 60.42
N GLU A 245 13.93 -24.95 60.87
CA GLU A 245 14.23 -24.61 62.25
C GLU A 245 13.14 -25.13 63.20
N ALA A 246 11.87 -24.88 62.88
CA ALA A 246 10.73 -25.38 63.65
C ALA A 246 10.72 -26.92 63.75
N ALA A 247 11.04 -27.62 62.66
CA ALA A 247 11.15 -29.08 62.66
C ALA A 247 12.30 -29.57 63.56
N GLN A 248 13.44 -28.86 63.59
CA GLN A 248 14.56 -29.19 64.47
C GLN A 248 14.22 -28.94 65.95
N THR A 249 13.52 -27.85 66.26
CA THR A 249 12.99 -27.59 67.61
C THR A 249 11.99 -28.67 68.02
N ALA A 250 11.06 -29.04 67.15
CA ALA A 250 10.09 -30.10 67.42
C ALA A 250 10.78 -31.45 67.67
N ALA A 251 11.80 -31.81 66.89
CA ALA A 251 12.59 -33.03 67.11
C ALA A 251 13.33 -32.99 68.46
N GLY A 252 13.87 -31.84 68.85
CA GLY A 252 14.48 -31.63 70.17
C GLY A 252 13.47 -31.80 71.31
N LEU A 253 12.28 -31.22 71.17
CA LEU A 253 11.18 -31.38 72.13
C LEU A 253 10.71 -32.83 72.24
N ILE A 254 10.56 -33.54 71.12
CA ILE A 254 10.19 -34.97 71.10
C ILE A 254 11.22 -35.78 71.89
N ARG A 255 12.52 -35.51 71.67
CA ARG A 255 13.59 -36.20 72.42
C ARG A 255 13.54 -35.90 73.91
N ALA A 256 13.34 -34.64 74.29
CA ALA A 256 13.20 -34.25 75.69
C ALA A 256 11.97 -34.93 76.37
N ILE A 257 10.86 -35.07 75.63
CA ILE A 257 9.68 -35.80 76.10
C ILE A 257 10.00 -37.29 76.28
N GLU A 258 10.73 -37.91 75.35
CA GLU A 258 11.10 -39.33 75.44
C GLU A 258 12.09 -39.59 76.59
N ASP A 259 13.05 -38.68 76.82
CA ASP A 259 13.95 -38.72 77.97
C ASP A 259 13.16 -38.59 79.29
N ALA A 260 12.24 -37.62 79.39
CA ALA A 260 11.39 -37.44 80.56
C ALA A 260 10.48 -38.66 80.80
N ARG A 261 9.95 -39.28 79.75
CA ARG A 261 9.16 -40.52 79.85
C ARG A 261 10.02 -41.66 80.40
N THR A 262 11.24 -41.83 79.92
CA THR A 262 12.19 -42.85 80.41
C THR A 262 12.50 -42.65 81.90
N GLU A 263 12.69 -41.39 82.33
CA GLU A 263 12.93 -41.05 83.73
C GLU A 263 11.70 -41.35 84.62
N VAL A 264 10.49 -41.06 84.13
CA VAL A 264 9.23 -41.41 84.82
C VAL A 264 9.05 -42.93 84.92
N GLU A 265 9.38 -43.70 83.88
CA GLU A 265 9.35 -45.17 83.90
C GLU A 265 10.30 -45.71 84.99
N ALA A 266 11.54 -45.18 85.06
CA ALA A 266 12.51 -45.55 86.10
C ALA A 266 12.03 -45.18 87.52
N ALA A 267 11.46 -43.98 87.70
CA ALA A 267 10.89 -43.56 88.97
C ALA A 267 9.73 -44.47 89.40
N THR A 268 8.91 -44.92 88.46
CA THR A 268 7.81 -45.86 88.70
C THR A 268 8.33 -47.23 89.13
N GLU A 269 9.42 -47.72 88.55
CA GLU A 269 10.07 -48.97 88.97
C GLU A 269 10.62 -48.85 90.41
N ILE A 270 11.27 -47.74 90.74
CA ILE A 270 11.76 -47.46 92.10
C ILE A 270 10.60 -47.39 93.09
N ALA A 271 9.53 -46.68 92.75
CA ALA A 271 8.33 -46.59 93.59
C ALA A 271 7.69 -47.96 93.81
N THR A 272 7.63 -48.80 92.77
CA THR A 272 7.12 -50.19 92.84
C THR A 272 7.98 -51.04 93.78
N ARG A 273 9.31 -50.97 93.63
CA ARG A 273 10.25 -51.63 94.56
C ARG A 273 10.08 -51.15 96.00
N ALA A 274 10.01 -49.84 96.21
CA ALA A 274 9.83 -49.25 97.53
C ALA A 274 8.50 -49.70 98.16
N SER A 275 7.42 -49.76 97.39
CA SER A 275 6.12 -50.28 97.83
C SER A 275 6.18 -51.76 98.24
N THR A 276 6.86 -52.60 97.44
CA THR A 276 7.10 -54.01 97.78
C THR A 276 7.89 -54.14 99.08
N GLN A 277 8.97 -53.37 99.22
CA GLN A 277 9.81 -53.39 100.42
C GLN A 277 9.07 -52.87 101.66
N ALA A 278 8.23 -51.84 101.51
CA ALA A 278 7.35 -51.35 102.57
C ALA A 278 6.34 -52.44 102.98
N SER A 279 5.74 -53.15 102.02
CA SER A 279 4.87 -54.30 102.30
C SER A 279 5.60 -55.41 103.06
N THR A 280 6.84 -55.72 102.68
CA THR A 280 7.68 -56.67 103.44
C THR A 280 7.96 -56.18 104.86
N ALA A 281 8.26 -54.89 105.03
CA ALA A 281 8.50 -54.30 106.35
C ALA A 281 7.25 -54.33 107.25
N VAL A 282 6.06 -54.13 106.68
CA VAL A 282 4.79 -54.29 107.39
C VAL A 282 4.61 -55.74 107.84
N CYS A 283 4.79 -56.72 106.95
CA CYS A 283 4.73 -58.14 107.29
C CYS A 283 5.74 -58.53 108.39
N MET A 284 6.97 -58.00 108.33
CA MET A 284 7.96 -58.17 109.40
C MET A 284 7.52 -57.53 110.72
N SER A 285 6.89 -56.36 110.67
CA SER A 285 6.36 -55.67 111.86
C SER A 285 5.18 -56.42 112.47
N GLU A 286 4.30 -57.03 111.67
CA GLU A 286 3.25 -57.94 112.11
C GLU A 286 3.85 -59.18 112.80
N THR A 287 4.86 -59.79 112.19
CA THR A 287 5.59 -60.93 112.80
C THR A 287 6.24 -60.56 114.13
N LEU A 288 6.88 -59.38 114.21
CA LEU A 288 7.45 -58.84 115.45
C LEU A 288 6.36 -58.55 116.50
N SER A 289 5.19 -58.07 116.10
CA SER A 289 4.05 -57.86 117.00
C SER A 289 3.51 -59.19 117.54
N ASP A 290 3.48 -60.25 116.72
CA ASP A 290 3.11 -61.59 117.17
C ASP A 290 4.15 -62.16 118.13
N HIS A 291 5.45 -61.92 117.89
CA HIS A 291 6.50 -62.21 118.86
C HIS A 291 6.35 -61.40 120.15
N ALA A 292 5.99 -60.11 120.08
CA ALA A 292 5.74 -59.29 121.26
C ALA A 292 4.55 -59.82 122.08
N LYS A 293 3.44 -60.20 121.43
CA LYS A 293 2.31 -60.88 122.08
C LYS A 293 2.70 -62.24 122.68
N SER A 294 3.55 -63.00 122.00
CA SER A 294 4.08 -64.26 122.52
C SER A 294 4.95 -64.04 123.76
N ILE A 295 5.79 -63.01 123.78
CA ILE A 295 6.58 -62.60 124.95
C ILE A 295 5.65 -62.11 126.07
N GLU A 296 4.62 -61.33 125.77
CA GLU A 296 3.61 -60.89 126.75
C GLU A 296 2.84 -62.09 127.32
N SER A 297 2.52 -63.09 126.51
CA SER A 297 1.92 -64.36 126.94
C SER A 297 2.88 -65.16 127.84
N ILE A 298 4.18 -65.23 127.51
CA ILE A 298 5.20 -65.87 128.36
C ILE A 298 5.38 -65.09 129.68
N LEU A 299 5.41 -63.75 129.64
CA LEU A 299 5.47 -62.91 130.84
C LEU A 299 4.20 -63.04 131.70
N GLY A 300 3.04 -63.19 131.08
CA GLY A 300 1.77 -63.53 131.73
C GLY A 300 1.83 -64.89 132.42
N LEU A 301 2.38 -65.90 131.76
CA LEU A 301 2.60 -67.24 132.33
C LEU A 301 3.60 -67.21 133.50
N ILE A 302 4.69 -66.44 133.39
CA ILE A 302 5.64 -66.23 134.49
C ILE A 302 4.96 -65.51 135.66
N ARG A 303 4.10 -64.52 135.38
CA ARG A 303 3.31 -63.81 136.39
C ARG A 303 2.31 -64.72 137.09
N ASP A 304 1.69 -65.65 136.37
CA ASP A 304 0.80 -66.67 136.94
C ASP A 304 1.54 -67.73 137.76
N ILE A 305 2.71 -68.21 137.30
CA ILE A 305 3.58 -69.13 138.07
C ILE A 305 4.15 -68.46 139.33
N ALA A 306 4.54 -67.18 139.23
CA ALA A 306 4.96 -66.37 140.38
C ALA A 306 3.79 -66.10 141.36
N GLY A 307 2.56 -65.98 140.86
CA GLY A 307 1.35 -65.91 141.68
C GLY A 307 1.01 -67.24 142.37
N GLN A 308 1.19 -68.37 141.69
CA GLN A 308 1.00 -69.72 142.25
C GLN A 308 2.04 -70.09 143.31
N THR A 309 3.25 -69.53 143.25
CA THR A 309 4.30 -69.74 144.26
C THR A 309 4.11 -68.92 145.54
N ASN A 310 3.18 -67.96 145.56
CA ASN A 310 2.81 -67.22 146.78
C ASN A 310 1.62 -67.86 147.54
N LEU A 311 1.20 -69.08 147.16
CA LEU A 311 0.04 -69.79 147.72
C LEU A 311 0.30 -71.26 148.09
N LEU A 312 1.55 -71.72 148.06
CA LEU A 312 2.01 -73.02 148.62
C LEU A 312 3.36 -72.82 149.30
#